data_AF-A0A962D0D7-F1
#
_entry.id   AF-A0A962D0D7-F1
#
_cell.length_a   1.000
_cell.length_b   1.000
_cell.length_c   1.000
_cell.angle_alpha   90.00
_cell.angle_beta   90.00
_cell.angle_gamma   90.00
#
_symmetry.space_group_name_H-M   'P 1'
#
loop_
_entity.id
_entity.type
_entity.pdbx_description
1 polymer ?
#
loop_
_entity_poly.entity_id
_entity_poly.type
_entity_poly.pdbx_seq_one_letter_code
_entity_poly.pdbx_strand_id
1 'polypeptide(L)'
;MADSRRRLQSTQRYYHALILLAGLVLLLSSALSIYTAANLRESIGWVTHSYEVTQQLTMLGQELGDAEAAQRANLLIEDAVSRERLQEAADAARVHLDALAAKIADNPAQSERVAALRSLIEARLAALISIADAKPGDVLEALRLPVDQGGATVGDGRLRALLQELTDSEDVLLRQRSAEMESLIAQTNSTVIIANALAIVAAGMGLFLIGRSRRAWQRALDAEGEKQQAQRASAEKSQFLASMSHEIRTPMNAIFGFTQLLSQREQDPQSRQYLRAIETSGDSLLSLINDILDLS
;
A
#
# COMPACT_ATOMS: atom_id res chain seq x y z
N MET A 1 -35.46 8.90 24.49
CA MET A 1 -34.66 7.65 24.40
C MET A 1 -34.66 6.98 23.02
N ALA A 2 -35.74 7.02 22.23
CA ALA A 2 -35.77 6.39 20.90
C ALA A 2 -34.87 7.08 19.85
N ASP A 3 -34.80 8.42 19.86
CA ASP A 3 -34.01 9.19 18.88
C ASP A 3 -32.49 9.06 19.12
N SER A 4 -32.07 9.00 20.39
CA SER A 4 -30.67 8.78 20.77
C SER A 4 -30.18 7.37 20.40
N ARG A 5 -31.03 6.34 20.49
CA ARG A 5 -30.70 4.97 20.02
C ARG A 5 -30.58 4.86 18.50
N ARG A 6 -31.36 5.61 17.73
CA ARG A 6 -31.27 5.62 16.25
C ARG A 6 -30.00 6.29 15.74
N ARG A 7 -29.63 7.45 16.31
CA ARG A 7 -28.36 8.13 15.98
C ARG A 7 -27.14 7.26 16.31
N LEU A 8 -27.21 6.49 17.40
CA LEU A 8 -26.23 5.48 17.80
C LEU A 8 -26.01 4.38 16.76
N GLN A 9 -27.10 3.75 16.31
CA GLN A 9 -27.01 2.69 15.31
C GLN A 9 -26.45 3.22 13.98
N SER A 10 -26.77 4.47 13.62
CA SER A 10 -26.21 5.10 12.41
C SER A 10 -24.70 5.33 12.54
N THR A 11 -24.24 5.94 13.64
CA THR A 11 -22.82 6.24 13.89
C THR A 11 -21.96 4.98 14.01
N GLN A 12 -22.47 3.94 14.65
CA GLN A 12 -21.78 2.66 14.75
C GLN A 12 -21.62 1.97 13.38
N ARG A 13 -22.63 2.05 12.51
CA ARG A 13 -22.55 1.56 11.12
C ARG A 13 -21.46 2.26 10.32
N TYR A 14 -21.31 3.57 10.46
CA TYR A 14 -20.26 4.33 9.77
C TYR A 14 -18.85 3.89 10.17
N TYR A 15 -18.60 3.59 11.45
CA TYR A 15 -17.28 3.14 11.90
C TYR A 15 -16.92 1.74 11.40
N HIS A 16 -17.90 0.82 11.42
CA HIS A 16 -17.70 -0.51 10.83
C HIS A 16 -17.47 -0.43 9.31
N ALA A 17 -18.19 0.46 8.63
CA ALA A 17 -17.99 0.71 7.19
C ALA A 17 -16.57 1.23 6.89
N LEU A 18 -16.02 2.13 7.72
CA LEU A 18 -14.63 2.63 7.56
C LEU A 18 -13.59 1.52 7.71
N ILE A 19 -13.76 0.62 8.69
CA ILE A 19 -12.84 -0.50 8.91
C ILE A 19 -12.94 -1.51 7.76
N LEU A 20 -14.16 -1.82 7.30
CA LEU A 20 -14.36 -2.71 6.15
C LEU A 20 -13.78 -2.10 4.86
N LEU A 21 -13.92 -0.79 4.66
CA LEU A 21 -13.31 -0.08 3.54
C LEU A 21 -11.78 -0.14 3.60
N ALA A 22 -11.17 0.08 4.78
CA ALA A 22 -9.73 -0.07 4.95
C ALA A 22 -9.28 -1.51 4.63
N GLY A 23 -10.02 -2.52 5.08
CA GLY A 23 -9.78 -3.92 4.73
C GLY A 23 -9.87 -4.18 3.22
N LEU A 24 -10.87 -3.64 2.55
CA LEU A 24 -11.03 -3.75 1.09
C LEU A 24 -9.86 -3.09 0.35
N VAL A 25 -9.41 -1.90 0.79
CA VAL A 25 -8.25 -1.20 0.21
C VAL A 25 -6.99 -2.06 0.34
N LEU A 26 -6.76 -2.71 1.49
CA LEU A 26 -5.63 -3.62 1.68
C LEU A 26 -5.71 -4.85 0.76
N LEU A 27 -6.90 -5.43 0.58
CA LEU A 27 -7.10 -6.55 -0.33
C LEU A 27 -6.85 -6.15 -1.79
N LEU A 28 -7.34 -4.99 -2.23
CA LEU A 28 -7.10 -4.47 -3.58
C LEU A 28 -5.62 -4.14 -3.80
N SER A 29 -4.95 -3.53 -2.81
CA SER A 29 -3.52 -3.26 -2.81
C SER A 29 -2.70 -4.56 -2.95
N SER A 30 -3.08 -5.60 -2.22
CA SER A 30 -2.48 -6.94 -2.32
C SER A 30 -2.71 -7.57 -3.69
N ALA A 31 -3.92 -7.49 -4.22
CA ALA A 31 -4.25 -8.01 -5.56
C ALA A 31 -3.44 -7.29 -6.66
N LEU A 32 -3.30 -5.96 -6.57
CA LEU A 32 -2.48 -5.17 -7.49
C LEU A 32 -0.99 -5.57 -7.41
N SER A 33 -0.48 -5.82 -6.21
CA SER A 33 0.89 -6.30 -5.99
C SER A 33 1.12 -7.67 -6.66
N ILE A 34 0.19 -8.61 -6.49
CA ILE A 34 0.26 -9.94 -7.12
C ILE A 34 0.21 -9.82 -8.65
N TYR A 35 -0.70 -9.00 -9.18
CA TYR A 35 -0.81 -8.75 -10.62
C TYR A 35 0.51 -8.18 -11.19
N THR A 36 1.08 -7.18 -10.52
CA THR A 36 2.36 -6.59 -10.95
C THR A 36 3.50 -7.60 -10.87
N ALA A 37 3.55 -8.42 -9.81
CA ALA A 37 4.57 -9.47 -9.67
C ALA A 37 4.50 -10.50 -10.80
N ALA A 38 3.29 -10.84 -11.27
CA ALA A 38 3.11 -11.72 -12.41
C ALA A 38 3.65 -11.09 -13.72
N ASN A 39 3.30 -9.83 -13.99
CA ASN A 39 3.78 -9.10 -15.18
C ASN A 39 5.29 -8.87 -15.14
N LEU A 40 5.86 -8.60 -13.96
CA LEU A 40 7.28 -8.36 -13.79
C LEU A 40 8.12 -9.58 -14.21
N ARG A 41 7.61 -10.79 -14.02
CA ARG A 41 8.28 -12.01 -14.46
C ARG A 41 8.46 -12.04 -15.98
N GLU A 42 7.45 -11.61 -16.71
CA GLU A 42 7.50 -11.50 -18.17
C GLU A 42 8.47 -10.40 -18.60
N SER A 43 8.41 -9.21 -17.98
CA SER A 43 9.35 -8.11 -18.26
C SER A 43 10.81 -8.50 -18.00
N ILE A 44 11.09 -9.20 -16.89
CA ILE A 44 12.42 -9.75 -16.60
C ILE A 44 12.83 -10.72 -17.70
N GLY A 45 11.92 -11.61 -18.13
CA GLY A 45 12.17 -12.54 -19.23
C GLY A 45 12.60 -11.82 -20.52
N TRP A 46 11.92 -10.74 -20.89
CA TRP A 46 12.27 -9.95 -22.07
C TRP A 46 13.60 -9.19 -21.93
N VAL A 47 13.93 -8.68 -20.75
CA VAL A 47 15.24 -8.06 -20.48
C VAL A 47 16.36 -9.10 -20.57
N THR A 48 16.18 -10.27 -19.95
CA THR A 48 17.14 -11.39 -20.03
C THR A 48 17.32 -11.85 -21.48
N HIS A 49 16.23 -11.93 -22.24
CA HIS A 49 16.28 -12.27 -23.65
C HIS A 49 17.19 -11.30 -24.44
N SER A 50 17.03 -9.99 -24.25
CA SER A 50 17.89 -8.98 -24.88
C SER A 50 19.36 -9.15 -24.52
N TYR A 51 19.67 -9.42 -23.24
CA TYR A 51 21.05 -9.72 -22.82
C TYR A 51 21.62 -10.95 -23.53
N GLU A 52 20.83 -12.01 -23.66
CA GLU A 52 21.26 -13.23 -24.33
C GLU A 52 21.52 -12.98 -25.83
N VAL A 53 20.70 -12.18 -26.50
CA VAL A 53 20.92 -11.79 -27.91
C VAL A 53 22.23 -11.00 -28.06
N THR A 54 22.46 -9.97 -27.24
CA THR A 54 23.70 -9.20 -27.26
C THR A 54 24.93 -10.06 -26.95
N GLN A 55 24.79 -11.03 -26.04
CA GLN A 55 25.85 -12.00 -25.74
C GLN A 55 26.15 -12.88 -26.97
N GLN A 56 25.13 -13.40 -27.66
CA GLN A 56 25.35 -14.18 -28.90
C GLN A 56 26.05 -13.36 -29.98
N LEU A 57 25.66 -12.09 -30.18
CA LEU A 57 26.30 -11.19 -31.14
C LEU A 57 27.77 -10.92 -30.78
N THR A 58 28.07 -10.76 -29.49
CA THR A 58 29.44 -10.55 -28.99
C THR A 58 30.31 -11.78 -29.22
N MET A 59 29.83 -12.97 -28.84
CA MET A 59 30.54 -14.23 -29.06
C MET A 59 30.76 -14.49 -30.56
N LEU A 60 29.74 -14.23 -31.38
CA LEU A 60 29.84 -14.36 -32.84
C LEU A 60 30.94 -13.45 -33.41
N GLY A 61 31.03 -12.20 -32.95
CA GLY A 61 32.11 -11.30 -33.33
C GLY A 61 33.50 -11.80 -32.90
N GLN A 62 33.61 -12.40 -31.71
CA GLN A 62 34.85 -12.97 -31.20
C GLN A 62 35.31 -14.18 -32.04
N GLU A 63 34.43 -15.15 -32.29
CA GLU A 63 34.75 -16.35 -33.09
C GLU A 63 35.17 -16.00 -34.52
N LEU A 64 34.57 -14.96 -35.12
CA LEU A 64 34.99 -14.47 -36.43
C LEU A 64 36.39 -13.84 -36.40
N GLY A 65 36.74 -13.15 -35.31
CA GLY A 65 38.09 -12.64 -35.08
C GLY A 65 39.11 -13.76 -34.89
N ASP A 66 38.75 -14.80 -34.12
CA ASP A 66 39.59 -15.96 -33.86
C ASP A 66 39.81 -16.78 -35.14
N ALA A 67 38.78 -16.95 -35.98
CA ALA A 67 38.90 -17.56 -37.30
C ALA A 67 39.87 -16.78 -38.20
N GLU A 68 39.78 -15.45 -38.23
CA GLU A 68 40.72 -14.62 -39.00
C GLU A 68 42.16 -14.73 -38.48
N ALA A 69 42.34 -14.78 -37.16
CA ALA A 69 43.65 -14.96 -36.55
C ALA A 69 44.25 -16.35 -36.86
N ALA A 70 43.44 -17.41 -36.78
CA ALA A 70 43.84 -18.77 -37.11
C ALA A 70 44.20 -18.92 -38.61
N GLN A 71 43.43 -18.29 -39.49
CA GLN A 71 43.72 -18.24 -40.92
C GLN A 71 45.08 -17.60 -41.21
N ARG A 72 45.40 -16.48 -40.54
CA ARG A 72 46.72 -15.83 -40.66
C ARG A 72 47.86 -16.72 -40.14
N ALA A 73 47.65 -17.38 -39.00
CA ALA A 73 48.64 -18.32 -38.46
C ALA A 73 48.90 -19.48 -39.42
N ASN A 74 47.85 -20.02 -40.05
CA ASN A 74 47.95 -21.08 -41.04
C ASN A 74 48.76 -20.64 -42.28
N LEU A 75 48.58 -19.41 -42.77
CA LEU A 75 49.38 -18.88 -43.89
C LEU A 75 50.87 -18.70 -43.54
N LEU A 76 51.20 -18.48 -42.27
CA LEU A 76 52.58 -18.21 -41.84
C LEU A 76 53.34 -19.48 -41.49
N ILE A 77 52.67 -20.46 -40.89
CA ILE A 77 53.29 -21.64 -40.29
C ILE A 77 52.95 -22.92 -41.08
N GLU A 78 51.84 -22.93 -41.84
CA GLU A 78 51.34 -24.08 -42.60
C GLU A 78 51.19 -25.37 -41.75
N ASP A 79 50.75 -25.23 -40.49
CA ASP A 79 50.57 -26.36 -39.57
C ASP A 79 49.11 -26.83 -39.43
N ALA A 80 48.96 -28.13 -39.15
CA ALA A 80 47.65 -28.75 -38.93
C ALA A 80 46.88 -28.12 -37.75
N VAL A 81 47.59 -27.55 -36.77
CA VAL A 81 47.00 -26.94 -35.58
C VAL A 81 46.29 -25.62 -35.92
N SER A 82 46.89 -24.75 -36.73
CA SER A 82 46.23 -23.51 -37.13
C SER A 82 45.01 -23.78 -38.02
N ARG A 83 45.06 -24.83 -38.84
CA ARG A 83 43.93 -25.30 -39.64
C ARG A 83 42.78 -25.83 -38.78
N GLU A 84 43.08 -26.63 -37.76
CA GLU A 84 42.09 -27.14 -36.80
C GLU A 84 41.40 -25.98 -36.07
N ARG A 85 42.17 -25.01 -35.55
CA ARG A 85 41.61 -23.83 -34.87
C ARG A 85 40.71 -22.97 -35.75
N LEU A 86 41.06 -22.81 -37.04
CA LEU A 86 40.21 -22.10 -37.99
C LEU A 86 38.86 -22.81 -38.15
N GLN A 87 38.89 -24.13 -38.27
CA GLN A 87 37.68 -24.94 -38.40
C GLN A 87 36.83 -24.88 -37.12
N GLU A 88 37.46 -24.99 -35.95
CA GLU A 88 36.80 -24.88 -34.64
C GLU A 88 36.09 -23.52 -34.48
N ALA A 89 36.79 -22.41 -34.76
CA ALA A 89 36.20 -21.07 -34.66
C ALA A 89 35.08 -20.85 -35.69
N ALA A 90 35.22 -21.38 -36.92
CA ALA A 90 34.18 -21.31 -37.93
C ALA A 90 32.90 -22.07 -37.51
N ASP A 91 33.07 -23.26 -36.96
CA ASP A 91 31.95 -24.08 -36.47
C ASP A 91 31.31 -23.46 -35.21
N ALA A 92 32.10 -22.89 -34.30
CA ALA A 92 31.60 -22.14 -33.15
C ALA A 92 30.79 -20.90 -33.59
N ALA A 93 31.27 -20.14 -34.58
CA ALA A 93 30.53 -19.01 -35.14
C ALA A 93 29.18 -19.43 -35.71
N ARG A 94 29.10 -20.57 -36.42
CA ARG A 94 27.84 -21.13 -36.91
C ARG A 94 26.88 -21.49 -35.79
N VAL A 95 27.37 -22.11 -34.72
CA VAL A 95 26.57 -22.44 -33.53
C VAL A 95 25.97 -21.19 -32.90
N HIS A 96 26.76 -20.12 -32.72
CA HIS A 96 26.27 -18.86 -32.18
C HIS A 96 25.24 -18.18 -33.10
N LEU A 97 25.44 -18.26 -34.42
CA LEU A 97 24.51 -17.73 -35.40
C LEU A 97 23.17 -18.48 -35.43
N ASP A 98 23.19 -19.81 -35.27
CA ASP A 98 21.99 -20.62 -35.14
C ASP A 98 21.24 -20.33 -33.83
N ALA A 99 21.97 -20.19 -32.72
CA ALA A 99 21.41 -19.81 -31.43
C ALA A 99 20.78 -18.41 -31.48
N LEU A 100 21.44 -17.45 -32.14
CA LEU A 100 20.93 -16.10 -32.37
C LEU A 100 19.63 -16.15 -33.18
N ALA A 101 19.63 -16.85 -34.33
CA ALA A 101 18.47 -16.97 -35.21
C ALA A 101 17.26 -17.60 -34.51
N ALA A 102 17.48 -18.59 -33.64
CA ALA A 102 16.42 -19.22 -32.86
C ALA A 102 15.80 -18.27 -31.83
N LYS A 103 16.60 -17.37 -31.22
CA LYS A 103 16.12 -16.42 -30.20
C LYS A 103 15.24 -15.33 -30.79
N ILE A 104 15.60 -14.78 -31.94
CA ILE A 104 14.90 -13.66 -32.57
C ILE A 104 13.81 -14.09 -33.56
N ALA A 105 13.48 -15.38 -33.60
CA ALA A 105 12.54 -15.94 -34.58
C ALA A 105 11.12 -15.35 -34.45
N ASP A 106 10.79 -14.80 -33.28
CA ASP A 106 9.56 -14.10 -32.98
C ASP A 106 9.50 -12.67 -33.53
N ASN A 107 10.63 -12.11 -33.99
CA ASN A 107 10.75 -10.75 -34.50
C ASN A 107 11.08 -10.73 -36.01
N PRO A 108 10.09 -10.50 -36.90
CA PRO A 108 10.30 -10.55 -38.35
C PRO A 108 11.39 -9.61 -38.87
N ALA A 109 11.49 -8.40 -38.30
CA ALA A 109 12.48 -7.41 -38.73
C ALA A 109 13.91 -7.79 -38.31
N GLN A 110 14.09 -8.41 -37.14
CA GLN A 110 15.39 -8.93 -36.72
C GLN A 110 15.74 -10.22 -37.46
N SER A 111 14.75 -11.07 -37.76
CA SER A 111 14.94 -12.30 -38.54
C SER A 111 15.51 -12.02 -39.93
N GLU A 112 15.01 -10.99 -40.63
CA GLU A 112 15.55 -10.56 -41.93
C GLU A 112 17.02 -10.12 -41.82
N ARG A 113 17.33 -9.32 -40.78
CA ARG A 113 18.71 -8.85 -40.54
C ARG A 113 19.67 -10.00 -40.25
N VAL A 114 19.25 -11.00 -39.48
CA VAL A 114 20.11 -12.16 -39.18
C VAL A 114 20.21 -13.14 -40.36
N ALA A 115 19.19 -13.22 -41.22
CA ALA A 115 19.34 -13.92 -42.50
C ALA A 115 20.40 -13.25 -43.39
N ALA A 116 20.41 -11.92 -43.46
CA ALA A 116 21.46 -11.17 -44.15
C ALA A 116 22.84 -11.36 -43.49
N LEU A 117 22.90 -11.34 -42.15
CA LEU A 117 24.11 -11.62 -41.38
C LEU A 117 24.67 -13.01 -41.70
N ARG A 118 23.80 -14.02 -41.74
CA ARG A 118 24.16 -15.41 -42.05
C ARG A 118 24.80 -15.54 -43.42
N SER A 119 24.23 -14.89 -44.43
CA SER A 119 24.80 -14.91 -45.77
C SER A 119 26.21 -14.29 -45.81
N LEU A 120 26.43 -13.21 -45.07
CA LEU A 120 27.75 -12.54 -45.01
C LEU A 120 28.77 -13.37 -44.24
N ILE A 121 28.37 -13.97 -43.12
CA ILE A 121 29.23 -14.82 -42.30
C ILE A 121 29.66 -16.06 -43.06
N GLU A 122 28.73 -16.77 -43.71
CA GLU A 122 29.07 -17.98 -44.48
C GLU A 122 30.00 -17.63 -45.66
N ALA A 123 29.75 -16.52 -46.36
CA ALA A 123 30.63 -16.05 -47.42
C ALA A 123 32.04 -15.74 -46.88
N ARG A 124 32.14 -15.12 -45.70
CA ARG A 124 33.41 -14.79 -45.06
C ARG A 124 34.16 -16.04 -44.59
N LEU A 125 33.50 -16.97 -43.90
CA LEU A 125 34.11 -18.22 -43.43
C LEU A 125 34.58 -19.07 -44.62
N ALA A 126 33.77 -19.18 -45.68
CA ALA A 126 34.16 -19.86 -46.90
C ALA A 126 35.41 -19.23 -47.55
N ALA A 127 35.50 -17.89 -47.56
CA ALA A 127 36.68 -17.19 -48.05
C ALA A 127 37.92 -17.50 -47.19
N LEU A 128 37.83 -17.39 -45.86
CA LEU A 128 38.94 -17.69 -44.94
C LEU A 128 39.46 -19.12 -45.10
N ILE A 129 38.55 -20.10 -45.17
CA ILE A 129 38.89 -21.52 -45.37
C ILE A 129 39.52 -21.73 -46.76
N SER A 130 38.94 -21.14 -47.81
CA SER A 130 39.50 -21.26 -49.17
C SER A 130 40.92 -20.70 -49.31
N ILE A 131 41.22 -19.61 -48.61
CA ILE A 131 42.57 -19.02 -48.57
C ILE A 131 43.51 -19.92 -47.78
N ALA A 132 43.05 -20.51 -46.67
CA ALA A 132 43.84 -21.47 -45.89
C ALA A 132 44.14 -22.77 -46.65
N ASP A 133 43.29 -23.14 -47.61
CA ASP A 133 43.43 -24.32 -48.48
C ASP A 133 44.21 -24.06 -49.78
N ALA A 134 44.50 -22.80 -50.09
CA ALA A 134 45.22 -22.42 -51.31
C ALA A 134 46.67 -22.92 -51.26
N LYS A 135 47.18 -23.38 -52.41
CA LYS A 135 48.62 -23.72 -52.53
C LYS A 135 49.44 -22.44 -52.41
N PRO A 136 50.71 -22.51 -51.93
CA PRO A 136 51.54 -21.32 -51.68
C PRO A 136 51.66 -20.36 -52.89
N GLY A 137 51.66 -20.88 -54.11
CA GLY A 137 51.72 -20.07 -55.35
C GLY A 137 50.41 -19.37 -55.71
N ASP A 138 49.27 -19.84 -55.20
CA ASP A 138 47.93 -19.38 -55.53
C ASP A 138 47.36 -18.45 -54.44
N VAL A 139 48.03 -18.32 -53.28
CA VAL A 139 47.58 -17.48 -52.15
C VAL A 139 47.41 -16.02 -52.55
N LEU A 140 48.32 -15.48 -53.36
CA LEU A 140 48.24 -14.10 -53.88
C LEU A 140 47.02 -13.89 -54.78
N GLU A 141 46.56 -14.95 -55.46
CA GLU A 141 45.34 -14.93 -56.27
C GLU A 141 44.09 -15.14 -55.41
N ALA A 142 44.16 -15.97 -54.37
CA ALA A 142 43.10 -16.15 -53.38
C ALA A 142 42.88 -14.89 -52.50
N LEU A 143 43.91 -14.07 -52.29
CA LEU A 143 43.84 -12.80 -51.57
C LEU A 143 43.33 -11.62 -52.45
N ARG A 144 43.14 -11.80 -53.76
CA ARG A 144 42.62 -10.76 -54.69
C ARG A 144 41.12 -10.49 -54.55
N LEU A 145 40.54 -10.74 -53.36
CA LEU A 145 39.19 -10.27 -53.07
C LEU A 145 39.16 -8.74 -53.22
N PRO A 146 38.10 -8.15 -53.81
CA PRO A 146 37.97 -6.71 -53.87
C PRO A 146 38.09 -6.14 -52.46
N VAL A 147 38.98 -5.15 -52.26
CA VAL A 147 39.21 -4.48 -50.98
C VAL A 147 38.55 -3.10 -51.05
N ASP A 148 37.81 -2.70 -50.03
CA ASP A 148 37.25 -1.35 -49.95
C ASP A 148 38.34 -0.29 -49.69
N GLN A 149 37.97 0.99 -49.74
CA GLN A 149 38.91 2.11 -49.59
C GLN A 149 39.60 2.19 -48.22
N GLY A 150 39.19 1.38 -47.24
CA GLY A 150 39.75 1.27 -45.89
C GLY A 150 40.61 0.01 -45.65
N GLY A 151 40.89 -0.80 -46.68
CA GLY A 151 41.75 -1.98 -46.54
C GLY A 151 41.04 -3.25 -46.04
N ALA A 152 39.72 -3.23 -45.93
CA ALA A 152 38.91 -4.40 -45.59
C ALA A 152 38.36 -5.08 -46.85
N THR A 153 38.19 -6.41 -46.87
CA THR A 153 37.59 -7.07 -48.04
C THR A 153 36.13 -6.60 -48.21
N VAL A 154 35.67 -6.42 -49.45
CA VAL A 154 34.29 -6.03 -49.78
C VAL A 154 33.34 -7.06 -49.19
N GLY A 155 32.71 -6.70 -48.06
CA GLY A 155 31.91 -7.61 -47.25
C GLY A 155 32.18 -7.45 -45.75
N ASP A 156 33.44 -7.26 -45.33
CA ASP A 156 33.83 -7.12 -43.92
C ASP A 156 33.28 -5.84 -43.28
N GLY A 157 33.31 -4.73 -44.02
CA GLY A 157 32.73 -3.47 -43.58
C GLY A 157 31.22 -3.58 -43.38
N ARG A 158 30.52 -4.29 -44.28
CA ARG A 158 29.07 -4.52 -44.15
C ARG A 158 28.74 -5.50 -43.02
N LEU A 159 29.54 -6.56 -42.83
CA LEU A 159 29.41 -7.52 -41.75
C LEU A 159 29.53 -6.83 -40.39
N ARG A 160 30.60 -6.05 -40.18
CA ARG A 160 30.81 -5.28 -38.94
C ARG A 160 29.71 -4.26 -38.73
N ALA A 161 29.31 -3.53 -39.78
CA ALA A 161 28.21 -2.58 -39.69
C ALA A 161 26.90 -3.26 -39.27
N LEU A 162 26.59 -4.44 -39.82
CA LEU A 162 25.34 -5.15 -39.51
C LEU A 162 25.37 -5.78 -38.11
N LEU A 163 26.51 -6.32 -37.66
CA LEU A 163 26.70 -6.74 -36.27
C LEU A 163 26.49 -5.57 -35.30
N GLN A 164 27.08 -4.41 -35.61
CA GLN A 164 26.93 -3.21 -34.80
C GLN A 164 25.50 -2.67 -34.82
N GLU A 165 24.84 -2.61 -35.98
CA GLU A 165 23.43 -2.22 -36.10
C GLU A 165 22.51 -3.13 -35.26
N LEU A 166 22.78 -4.45 -35.22
CA LEU A 166 22.03 -5.40 -34.40
C LEU A 166 22.27 -5.17 -32.91
N THR A 167 23.54 -5.07 -32.49
CA THR A 167 23.91 -4.81 -31.10
C THR A 167 23.33 -3.50 -30.60
N ASP A 168 23.48 -2.40 -31.37
CA ASP A 168 22.95 -1.08 -31.01
C ASP A 168 21.41 -1.13 -30.90
N SER A 169 20.75 -1.87 -31.80
CA SER A 169 19.28 -2.02 -31.74
C SER A 169 18.82 -2.77 -30.50
N GLU A 170 19.56 -3.81 -30.09
CA GLU A 170 19.22 -4.60 -28.90
C GLU A 170 19.52 -3.83 -27.61
N ASP A 171 20.60 -3.05 -27.57
CA ASP A 171 20.92 -2.17 -26.45
C ASP A 171 19.86 -1.08 -26.24
N VAL A 172 19.33 -0.51 -27.33
CA VAL A 172 18.22 0.46 -27.25
C VAL A 172 16.96 -0.21 -26.69
N LEU A 173 16.63 -1.41 -27.18
CA LEU A 173 15.45 -2.15 -26.74
C LEU A 173 15.57 -2.57 -25.26
N LEU A 174 16.76 -3.00 -24.85
CA LEU A 174 17.08 -3.35 -23.46
C LEU A 174 16.93 -2.14 -22.53
N ARG A 175 17.42 -0.96 -22.93
CA ARG A 175 17.24 0.28 -22.15
C ARG A 175 15.77 0.66 -22.04
N GLN A 176 15.00 0.53 -23.11
CA GLN A 176 13.56 0.80 -23.10
C GLN A 176 12.82 -0.14 -22.15
N ARG A 177 13.00 -1.46 -22.32
CA ARG A 177 12.39 -2.49 -21.47
C ARG A 177 12.78 -2.34 -20.00
N SER A 178 14.03 -2.00 -19.72
CA SER A 178 14.52 -1.78 -18.36
C SER A 178 13.86 -0.54 -17.72
N ALA A 179 13.78 0.57 -18.47
CA ALA A 179 13.13 1.80 -17.98
C ALA A 179 11.61 1.63 -17.79
N GLU A 180 10.94 0.91 -18.69
CA GLU A 180 9.52 0.54 -18.54
C GLU A 180 9.29 -0.32 -17.30
N MET A 181 10.13 -1.33 -17.09
CA MET A 181 10.09 -2.18 -15.91
C MET A 181 10.32 -1.38 -14.61
N GLU A 182 11.32 -0.51 -14.56
CA GLU A 182 11.58 0.38 -13.42
C GLU A 182 10.40 1.33 -13.14
N SER A 183 9.82 1.90 -14.19
CA SER A 183 8.63 2.76 -14.10
C SER A 183 7.42 2.02 -13.53
N LEU A 184 7.15 0.80 -14.02
CA LEU A 184 6.09 -0.06 -13.49
C LEU A 184 6.29 -0.37 -12.00
N ILE A 185 7.52 -0.74 -11.60
CA ILE A 185 7.87 -1.00 -10.20
C ILE A 185 7.63 0.25 -9.35
N ALA A 186 8.11 1.42 -9.79
CA ALA A 186 7.98 2.68 -9.04
C ALA A 186 6.52 3.11 -8.88
N GLN A 187 5.72 3.01 -9.94
CA GLN A 187 4.29 3.33 -9.91
C GLN A 187 3.50 2.37 -9.02
N THR A 188 3.75 1.07 -9.10
CA THR A 188 3.11 0.09 -8.22
C THR A 188 3.51 0.30 -6.77
N ASN A 189 4.80 0.50 -6.47
CA ASN A 189 5.27 0.72 -5.11
C ASN A 189 4.64 1.96 -4.48
N SER A 190 4.62 3.09 -5.20
CA SER A 190 4.00 4.33 -4.70
C SER A 190 2.50 4.16 -4.47
N THR A 191 1.78 3.50 -5.39
CA THR A 191 0.34 3.23 -5.26
C THR A 191 0.03 2.34 -4.05
N VAL A 192 0.80 1.25 -3.85
CA VAL A 192 0.65 0.34 -2.71
C VAL A 192 0.95 1.06 -1.38
N ILE A 193 2.02 1.86 -1.32
CA ILE A 193 2.38 2.63 -0.12
C ILE A 193 1.27 3.61 0.24
N ILE A 194 0.76 4.38 -0.73
CA ILE A 194 -0.31 5.35 -0.51
C ILE A 194 -1.59 4.64 -0.07
N ALA A 195 -2.00 3.57 -0.75
CA ALA A 195 -3.19 2.80 -0.40
C ALA A 195 -3.12 2.23 1.03
N ASN A 196 -1.98 1.66 1.40
CA ASN A 196 -1.77 1.09 2.73
C ASN A 196 -1.74 2.17 3.81
N ALA A 197 -1.07 3.31 3.56
CA ALA A 197 -1.07 4.45 4.47
C ALA A 197 -2.48 4.99 4.72
N LEU A 198 -3.28 5.15 3.66
CA LEU A 198 -4.68 5.57 3.76
C LEU A 198 -5.52 4.55 4.53
N ALA A 199 -5.32 3.25 4.31
CA ALA A 199 -6.00 2.20 5.05
C ALA A 199 -5.67 2.25 6.56
N ILE A 200 -4.40 2.45 6.92
CA ILE A 200 -3.96 2.60 8.31
C ILE A 200 -4.61 3.84 8.96
N VAL A 201 -4.60 4.98 8.27
CA VAL A 201 -5.22 6.22 8.77
C VAL A 201 -6.74 6.04 8.95
N ALA A 202 -7.42 5.43 7.99
CA ALA A 202 -8.86 5.16 8.06
C ALA A 202 -9.21 4.21 9.22
N ALA A 203 -8.44 3.13 9.39
CA ALA A 203 -8.60 2.20 10.50
C ALA A 203 -8.35 2.87 11.86
N GLY A 204 -7.25 3.64 11.98
CA GLY A 204 -6.92 4.40 13.18
C GLY A 204 -7.99 5.42 13.55
N MET A 205 -8.52 6.16 12.56
CA MET A 205 -9.63 7.09 12.75
C MET A 205 -10.90 6.37 13.22
N GLY A 206 -11.24 5.23 12.58
CA GLY A 206 -12.38 4.40 13.00
C GLY A 206 -12.27 3.96 14.47
N LEU A 207 -11.10 3.45 14.88
CA LEU A 207 -10.84 3.05 16.27
C LEU A 207 -10.90 4.24 17.24
N PHE A 208 -10.32 5.38 16.88
CA PHE A 208 -10.36 6.60 17.68
C PHE A 208 -11.79 7.07 17.93
N LEU A 209 -12.63 7.10 16.90
CA LEU A 209 -14.02 7.51 16.99
C LEU A 209 -14.87 6.54 17.81
N ILE A 210 -14.64 5.23 17.68
CA ILE A 210 -15.26 4.21 18.56
C ILE A 210 -14.89 4.46 20.02
N GLY A 211 -13.60 4.68 20.31
CA GLY A 211 -13.12 4.96 21.67
C GLY A 211 -13.65 6.27 22.25
N ARG A 212 -13.77 7.32 21.43
CA ARG A 212 -14.41 8.60 21.82
C ARG A 212 -15.89 8.41 22.13
N SER A 213 -16.61 7.68 21.27
CA SER A 213 -18.03 7.37 21.44
C SER A 213 -18.26 6.63 22.77
N ARG A 214 -17.51 5.55 23.02
CA ARG A 214 -17.61 4.77 24.27
C ARG A 214 -17.44 5.63 25.53
N ARG A 215 -16.45 6.53 25.54
CA ARG A 215 -16.22 7.45 26.66
C ARG A 215 -17.37 8.44 26.86
N ALA A 216 -17.94 8.96 25.78
CA ALA A 216 -19.11 9.83 25.86
C ALA A 216 -20.34 9.09 26.44
N TRP A 217 -20.52 7.81 26.09
CA TRP A 217 -21.59 6.97 26.64
C TRP A 217 -21.45 6.71 28.13
N GLN A 218 -20.25 6.40 28.60
CA GLN A 218 -19.99 6.18 30.03
C GLN A 218 -20.37 7.43 30.84
N ARG A 219 -19.88 8.61 30.43
CA ARG A 219 -20.23 9.87 31.11
C ARG A 219 -21.73 10.17 31.10
N ALA A 220 -22.41 9.85 30.01
CA ALA A 220 -23.86 10.07 29.92
C ALA A 220 -24.63 9.12 30.85
N LEU A 221 -24.17 7.87 30.99
CA LEU A 221 -24.74 6.90 31.93
C LEU A 221 -24.49 7.32 33.38
N ASP A 222 -23.27 7.74 33.70
CA ASP A 222 -22.90 8.19 35.05
C ASP A 222 -23.72 9.43 35.45
N ALA A 223 -23.81 10.43 34.57
CA ALA A 223 -24.60 11.65 34.81
C ALA A 223 -26.10 11.37 34.98
N GLU A 224 -26.66 10.42 34.22
CA GLU A 224 -28.06 10.00 34.39
C GLU A 224 -28.27 9.29 35.73
N GLY A 225 -27.30 8.48 36.17
CA GLY A 225 -27.32 7.84 37.49
C GLY A 225 -27.28 8.85 38.64
N GLU A 226 -26.35 9.81 38.59
CA GLU A 226 -26.24 10.91 39.56
C GLU A 226 -27.53 11.76 39.60
N LYS A 227 -28.09 12.08 38.43
CA LYS A 227 -29.35 12.82 38.32
C LYS A 227 -30.50 12.05 38.98
N GLN A 228 -30.63 10.74 38.72
CA GLN A 228 -31.66 9.92 39.33
C GLN A 228 -31.49 9.83 40.86
N GLN A 229 -30.26 9.73 41.35
CA GLN A 229 -29.98 9.74 42.79
C GLN A 229 -30.38 11.08 43.43
N ALA A 230 -30.01 12.21 42.82
CA ALA A 230 -30.39 13.53 43.29
C ALA A 230 -31.92 13.73 43.30
N GLN A 231 -32.61 13.26 42.26
CA GLN A 231 -34.08 13.32 42.20
C GLN A 231 -34.73 12.46 43.29
N ARG A 232 -34.22 11.25 43.56
CA ARG A 232 -34.72 10.40 44.65
C ARG A 232 -34.52 11.05 46.01
N ALA A 233 -33.31 11.55 46.29
CA ALA A 233 -33.01 12.24 47.54
C ALA A 233 -33.90 13.49 47.74
N SER A 234 -34.15 14.25 46.67
CA SER A 234 -35.06 15.39 46.72
C SER A 234 -36.50 14.97 47.02
N ALA A 235 -37.00 13.92 46.35
CA ALA A 235 -38.35 13.41 46.58
C ALA A 235 -38.52 12.86 48.01
N GLU A 236 -37.55 12.11 48.52
CA GLU A 236 -37.52 11.61 49.90
C GLU A 236 -37.51 12.76 50.91
N LYS A 237 -36.73 13.82 50.66
CA LYS A 237 -36.70 15.01 51.50
C LYS A 237 -38.06 15.70 51.53
N SER A 238 -38.69 15.94 50.37
CA SER A 238 -40.01 16.58 50.30
C SER A 238 -41.08 15.73 50.99
N GLN A 239 -41.05 14.40 50.80
CA GLN A 239 -41.97 13.49 51.47
C GLN A 239 -41.78 13.50 53.00
N PHE A 240 -40.53 13.49 53.47
CA PHE A 240 -40.21 13.57 54.89
C PHE A 240 -40.72 14.87 55.51
N LEU A 241 -40.47 16.02 54.88
CA LEU A 241 -40.93 17.32 55.38
C LEU A 241 -42.46 17.43 55.42
N ALA A 242 -43.14 16.96 54.38
CA ALA A 242 -44.61 16.93 54.34
C ALA A 242 -45.18 16.05 55.47
N SER A 243 -44.60 14.87 55.70
CA SER A 243 -45.00 13.97 56.79
C SER A 243 -44.78 14.61 58.16
N MET A 244 -43.59 15.20 58.39
CA MET A 244 -43.26 15.88 59.64
C MET A 244 -44.21 17.05 59.94
N SER A 245 -44.57 17.84 58.93
CA SER A 245 -45.54 18.94 59.10
C SER A 245 -46.91 18.43 59.56
N HIS A 246 -47.41 17.35 58.95
CA HIS A 246 -48.68 16.75 59.34
C HIS A 246 -48.64 16.23 60.79
N GLU A 247 -47.54 15.56 61.17
CA GLU A 247 -47.36 15.01 62.51
C GLU A 247 -47.17 16.07 63.60
N ILE A 248 -46.62 17.25 63.28
CA ILE A 248 -46.51 18.37 64.23
C ILE A 248 -47.82 19.17 64.31
N ARG A 249 -48.50 19.39 63.19
CA ARG A 249 -49.76 20.16 63.16
C ARG A 249 -50.86 19.52 63.99
N THR A 250 -50.94 18.19 64.00
CA THR A 250 -51.97 17.44 64.76
C THR A 250 -51.93 17.71 66.27
N PRO A 251 -50.81 17.47 67.00
CA PRO A 251 -50.71 17.79 68.41
C PRO A 251 -50.75 19.30 68.66
N MET A 252 -50.20 20.13 67.77
CA MET A 252 -50.27 21.59 67.91
C MET A 252 -51.72 22.11 67.89
N ASN A 253 -52.54 21.65 66.96
CA ASN A 253 -53.96 22.01 66.89
C ASN A 253 -54.73 21.54 68.14
N ALA A 254 -54.37 20.38 68.70
CA ALA A 254 -54.95 19.90 69.96
C ALA A 254 -54.55 20.80 71.14
N ILE A 255 -53.26 21.15 71.27
CA ILE A 255 -52.76 22.08 72.29
C ILE A 255 -53.47 23.43 72.16
N PHE A 256 -53.57 23.99 70.96
CA PHE A 256 -54.31 25.23 70.70
C PHE A 256 -55.78 25.14 71.13
N GLY A 257 -56.49 24.08 70.74
CA GLY A 257 -57.89 23.88 71.13
C GLY A 257 -58.08 23.82 72.64
N PHE A 258 -57.23 23.08 73.36
CA PHE A 258 -57.28 23.04 74.82
C PHE A 258 -56.89 24.37 75.47
N THR A 259 -55.90 25.07 74.93
CA THR A 259 -55.45 26.38 75.44
C THR A 259 -56.58 27.42 75.30
N GLN A 260 -57.31 27.42 74.18
CA GLN A 260 -58.49 28.29 73.97
C GLN A 260 -59.63 27.95 74.93
N LEU A 261 -59.93 26.66 75.14
CA LEU A 261 -60.98 26.22 76.07
C LEU A 261 -60.66 26.62 77.52
N LEU A 262 -59.38 26.53 77.92
CA LEU A 262 -58.91 26.94 79.24
C LEU A 262 -58.91 28.47 79.37
N SER A 263 -58.48 29.20 78.34
CA SER A 263 -58.43 30.67 78.31
C SER A 263 -59.81 31.31 78.54
N GLN A 264 -60.87 30.68 78.03
CA GLN A 264 -62.27 31.12 78.24
C GLN A 264 -62.77 30.96 79.69
N ARG A 265 -62.19 30.04 80.47
CA ARG A 265 -62.66 29.70 81.82
C ARG A 265 -61.75 30.23 82.92
N GLU A 266 -60.48 30.48 82.61
CA GLU A 266 -59.46 30.88 83.57
C GLU A 266 -59.68 32.33 84.04
N GLN A 267 -59.57 32.59 85.34
CA GLN A 267 -59.78 33.91 85.94
C GLN A 267 -58.50 34.47 86.58
N ASP A 268 -57.50 33.61 86.83
CA ASP A 268 -56.21 34.04 87.35
C ASP A 268 -55.39 34.82 86.30
N PRO A 269 -54.97 36.07 86.59
CA PRO A 269 -54.20 36.90 85.66
C PRO A 269 -52.89 36.26 85.21
N GLN A 270 -52.21 35.53 86.09
CA GLN A 270 -50.91 34.91 85.80
C GLN A 270 -51.07 33.69 84.87
N SER A 271 -52.05 32.82 85.15
CA SER A 271 -52.40 31.68 84.30
C SER A 271 -52.86 32.12 82.90
N ARG A 272 -53.63 33.21 82.78
CA ARG A 272 -53.97 33.81 81.48
C ARG A 272 -52.76 34.32 80.69
N GLN A 273 -51.71 34.78 81.37
CA GLN A 273 -50.48 35.22 80.72
C GLN A 273 -49.70 34.01 80.17
N TYR A 274 -49.65 32.91 80.92
CA TYR A 274 -49.04 31.66 80.44
C TYR A 274 -49.81 31.04 79.27
N LEU A 275 -51.15 31.01 79.31
CA LEU A 275 -51.97 30.53 78.18
C LEU A 275 -51.75 31.36 76.92
N ARG A 276 -51.67 32.70 77.03
CA ARG A 276 -51.30 33.57 75.90
C ARG A 276 -49.89 33.33 75.37
N ALA A 277 -48.94 33.04 76.24
CA ALA A 277 -47.58 32.70 75.85
C ALA A 277 -47.53 31.37 75.07
N ILE A 278 -48.33 30.37 75.49
CA ILE A 278 -48.45 29.08 74.79
C ILE A 278 -49.07 29.28 73.40
N GLU A 279 -50.16 30.05 73.26
CA GLU A 279 -50.77 30.34 71.95
C GLU A 279 -49.79 31.06 71.02
N THR A 280 -49.15 32.13 71.49
CA THR A 280 -48.21 32.92 70.67
C THR A 280 -47.01 32.07 70.22
N SER A 281 -46.50 31.20 71.10
CA SER A 281 -45.39 30.29 70.79
C SER A 281 -45.83 29.22 69.79
N GLY A 282 -47.06 28.73 69.90
CA GLY A 282 -47.63 27.77 68.97
C GLY A 282 -47.83 28.32 67.56
N ASP A 283 -48.27 29.58 67.46
CA ASP A 283 -48.50 30.25 66.17
C ASP A 283 -47.16 30.50 65.48
N SER A 284 -46.16 30.92 66.26
CA SER A 284 -44.80 31.10 65.79
C SER A 284 -44.19 29.79 65.27
N LEU A 285 -44.43 28.67 65.95
CA LEU A 285 -43.93 27.35 65.52
C LEU A 285 -44.62 26.86 64.23
N LEU A 286 -45.95 27.03 64.11
CA LEU A 286 -46.68 26.67 62.90
C LEU A 286 -46.27 27.54 61.70
N SER A 287 -46.06 28.84 61.90
CA SER A 287 -45.54 29.74 60.87
C SER A 287 -44.16 29.28 60.39
N LEU A 288 -43.24 29.00 61.31
CA LEU A 288 -41.89 28.54 60.98
C LEU A 288 -41.90 27.22 60.19
N ILE A 289 -42.79 26.30 60.55
CA ILE A 289 -42.93 25.02 59.83
C ILE A 289 -43.48 25.23 58.42
N ASN A 290 -44.47 26.12 58.25
CA ASN A 290 -45.00 26.44 56.92
C ASN A 290 -43.93 27.13 56.05
N ASP A 291 -43.14 28.04 56.61
CA ASP A 291 -42.06 28.71 55.87
C ASP A 291 -40.98 27.70 55.40
N ILE A 292 -40.66 26.71 56.23
CA ILE A 292 -39.71 25.64 55.87
C ILE A 292 -40.27 24.72 54.76
N LEU A 293 -41.59 24.48 54.75
CA LEU A 293 -42.25 23.71 53.71
C LEU A 293 -42.29 24.45 52.37
N ASP A 294 -42.58 25.76 52.38
CA ASP A 294 -42.67 26.58 51.17
C ASP A 294 -41.29 26.76 50.47
N LEU A 295 -40.20 26.57 51.22
CA LEU A 295 -38.82 26.58 50.73
C LEU A 295 -38.33 25.20 50.20
N SER A 296 -39.14 24.14 50.30
CA SER A 296 -38.76 22.74 49.99
C SER A 296 -39.38 22.20 48.71
#